data_AF-A0A8T4GZD7-F1
#
_entry.id   AF-A0A8T4GZD7-F1
#
_cell.length_a   1.000
_cell.length_b   1.000
_cell.length_c   1.000
_cell.angle_alpha   90.00
_cell.angle_beta   90.00
_cell.angle_gamma   90.00
#
_symmetry.space_group_name_H-M   'P 1'
#
loop_
_entity.id
_entity.type
_entity.pdbx_description
1 polymer ?
#
loop_
_entity_poly.entity_id
_entity_poly.type
_entity_poly.pdbx_seq_one_letter_code
_entity_poly.pdbx_strand_id
1 'polypeptide(L)'
;MDRRRVALLLAVVGALCLPAPLYLGWAADATAPPAQSSQIYAAEPVDLGTISDQKQFVDAHGSEVTFSAHQASERYSAGEYRSPNVTRAALKTAMREGSVTVDDAGARADLREIAADDEFVRDAYGDIAGYYRLSVEENGSLVRAENGSLDVVANATAEQAPRYEELSAGEQRTIDRIIDNSSGNDLGYRPLVNEPFVDQLPTPVWRGETLYSISVYGHVDDFGPGLGGFVAGIAVAAVGLVLLFLAAVVYLSERRTDSAGG
;
A
#
# COMPACT_ATOMS: atom_id res chain seq x y z
N MET A 1 -6.25 53.39 -27.75
CA MET A 1 -7.16 52.53 -26.96
C MET A 1 -7.64 53.34 -25.77
N ASP A 2 -8.94 53.41 -25.53
CA ASP A 2 -9.55 54.18 -24.44
C ASP A 2 -9.05 53.64 -23.07
N ARG A 3 -8.36 54.48 -22.28
CA ARG A 3 -7.69 54.07 -21.03
C ARG A 3 -8.70 53.55 -19.99
N ARG A 4 -9.94 54.02 -20.03
CA ARG A 4 -11.04 53.48 -19.20
C ARG A 4 -11.39 52.05 -19.58
N ARG A 5 -11.41 51.74 -20.88
CA ARG A 5 -11.62 50.37 -21.37
C ARG A 5 -10.47 49.45 -20.99
N VAL A 6 -9.23 49.96 -20.99
CA VAL A 6 -8.05 49.23 -20.52
C VAL A 6 -8.17 48.93 -19.02
N ALA A 7 -8.49 49.93 -18.19
CA ALA A 7 -8.66 49.75 -16.75
C ALA A 7 -9.79 48.76 -16.42
N LEU A 8 -10.93 48.86 -17.12
CA LEU A 8 -12.04 47.92 -16.97
C LEU A 8 -11.61 46.49 -17.33
N LEU A 9 -10.90 46.31 -18.44
CA LEU A 9 -10.45 44.99 -18.87
C LEU A 9 -9.46 44.39 -17.86
N LEU A 10 -8.50 45.17 -17.36
CA LEU A 10 -7.59 44.76 -16.30
C LEU A 10 -8.34 44.36 -15.01
N ALA A 11 -9.38 45.13 -14.64
CA ALA A 11 -10.17 44.85 -13.45
C ALA A 11 -10.99 43.56 -13.58
N VAL A 12 -11.62 43.34 -14.73
CA VAL A 12 -12.43 42.13 -14.99
C VAL A 12 -11.55 40.88 -15.02
N VAL A 13 -10.42 40.93 -15.74
CA VAL A 13 -9.48 39.80 -15.77
C VAL A 13 -8.90 39.56 -14.38
N GLY A 14 -8.50 40.62 -13.67
CA GLY A 14 -7.98 40.51 -12.32
C GLY A 14 -8.96 39.88 -11.33
N ALA A 15 -10.24 40.28 -11.39
CA ALA A 15 -11.30 39.71 -10.56
C ALA A 15 -11.58 38.24 -10.87
N LEU A 16 -11.50 37.85 -12.15
CA LEU A 16 -11.66 36.45 -12.57
C LEU A 16 -10.53 35.55 -12.04
N CYS A 17 -9.32 36.09 -11.94
CA CYS A 17 -8.16 35.37 -11.44
C CYS A 17 -8.16 35.14 -9.92
N LEU A 18 -8.86 35.96 -9.12
CA LEU A 18 -8.87 35.83 -7.66
C LEU A 18 -9.40 34.48 -7.13
N PRO A 19 -10.53 33.94 -7.63
CA PRO A 19 -11.02 32.63 -7.20
C PRO A 19 -10.27 31.45 -7.83
N ALA A 20 -9.19 31.66 -8.59
CA ALA A 20 -8.42 30.59 -9.24
C ALA A 20 -7.99 29.43 -8.32
N PRO A 21 -7.57 29.64 -7.06
CA PRO A 21 -7.27 28.54 -6.14
C PRO A 21 -8.45 27.59 -5.92
N LEU A 22 -9.70 28.08 -6.00
CA LEU A 22 -10.90 27.28 -5.73
C LEU A 22 -11.27 26.37 -6.91
N TYR A 23 -11.16 26.85 -8.14
CA TYR A 23 -11.60 26.08 -9.31
C TYR A 23 -10.47 25.37 -10.05
N LEU A 24 -9.21 25.83 -9.96
CA LEU A 24 -8.09 25.14 -10.61
C LEU A 24 -7.67 23.87 -9.88
N GLY A 25 -7.84 23.79 -8.56
CA GLY A 25 -7.70 22.52 -7.83
C GLY A 25 -8.69 21.48 -8.34
N TRP A 26 -9.97 21.86 -8.42
CA TRP A 26 -11.02 20.98 -8.93
C TRP A 26 -10.82 20.59 -10.40
N ALA A 27 -10.40 21.52 -11.26
CA ALA A 27 -10.09 21.23 -12.65
C ALA A 27 -8.89 20.29 -12.81
N ALA A 28 -7.87 20.44 -11.96
CA ALA A 28 -6.73 19.53 -11.92
C ALA A 28 -7.15 18.12 -11.49
N ASP A 29 -7.96 17.99 -10.43
CA ASP A 29 -8.49 16.68 -10.02
C ASP A 29 -9.36 16.04 -11.12
N ALA A 30 -10.18 16.84 -11.82
CA ALA A 30 -11.09 16.34 -12.85
C ALA A 30 -10.39 15.88 -14.14
N THR A 31 -9.16 16.33 -14.38
CA THR A 31 -8.42 16.04 -15.63
C THR A 31 -7.15 15.22 -15.40
N ALA A 32 -6.80 14.96 -14.14
CA ALA A 32 -5.65 14.16 -13.81
C ALA A 32 -5.84 12.69 -14.19
N PRO A 33 -4.75 11.98 -14.52
CA PRO A 33 -4.79 10.52 -14.56
C PRO A 33 -5.19 9.96 -13.18
N PRO A 34 -5.62 8.69 -13.11
CA PRO A 34 -5.86 8.02 -11.83
C PRO A 34 -4.67 8.21 -10.88
N ALA A 35 -4.95 8.26 -9.58
CA ALA A 35 -3.88 8.39 -8.59
C ALA A 35 -2.92 7.19 -8.69
N GLN A 36 -1.65 7.45 -8.45
CA GLN A 36 -0.69 6.37 -8.20
C GLN A 36 -0.81 5.90 -6.76
N SER A 37 -0.48 4.63 -6.53
CA SER A 37 -0.25 4.11 -5.18
C SER A 37 0.79 4.98 -4.45
N SER A 38 0.59 5.16 -3.15
CA SER A 38 1.59 5.77 -2.27
C SER A 38 2.80 4.86 -2.06
N GLN A 39 2.67 3.56 -2.36
CA GLN A 39 3.75 2.58 -2.25
C GLN A 39 4.52 2.47 -3.57
N ILE A 40 5.83 2.35 -3.46
CA ILE A 40 6.74 2.01 -4.55
C ILE A 40 7.10 0.53 -4.39
N TYR A 41 6.88 -0.27 -5.43
CA TYR A 41 7.17 -1.70 -5.41
C TYR A 41 8.43 -2.01 -6.21
N ALA A 42 9.22 -2.94 -5.69
CA ALA A 42 10.34 -3.53 -6.40
C ALA A 42 10.24 -5.07 -6.36
N ALA A 43 10.76 -5.71 -7.39
CA ALA A 43 10.82 -7.15 -7.55
C ALA A 43 12.28 -7.61 -7.54
N GLU A 44 12.61 -8.49 -6.60
CA GLU A 44 13.93 -9.12 -6.50
C GLU A 44 13.81 -10.61 -6.80
N PRO A 45 14.69 -11.20 -7.63
CA PRO A 45 14.71 -12.64 -7.81
C PRO A 45 15.13 -13.33 -6.52
N VAL A 46 14.47 -14.43 -6.18
CA VAL A 46 14.71 -15.19 -4.96
C VAL A 46 15.36 -16.52 -5.31
N ASP A 47 16.53 -16.80 -4.73
CA ASP A 47 17.12 -18.14 -4.76
C ASP A 47 16.74 -18.92 -3.51
N LEU A 48 15.74 -19.81 -3.63
CA LEU A 48 15.32 -20.69 -2.54
C LEU A 48 16.40 -21.70 -2.11
N GLY A 49 17.51 -21.85 -2.83
CA GLY A 49 18.68 -22.61 -2.38
C GLY A 49 19.53 -21.89 -1.34
N THR A 50 19.33 -20.57 -1.17
CA THR A 50 20.17 -19.70 -0.35
C THR A 50 19.45 -19.29 0.93
N ILE A 51 20.06 -19.55 2.09
CA ILE A 51 19.43 -19.31 3.41
C ILE A 51 19.10 -17.82 3.64
N SER A 52 19.93 -16.88 3.16
CA SER A 52 19.64 -15.45 3.28
C SER A 52 18.37 -15.07 2.55
N ASP A 53 18.21 -15.58 1.33
CA ASP A 53 17.09 -15.30 0.44
C ASP A 53 15.82 -15.96 0.97
N GLN A 54 15.90 -17.22 1.43
CA GLN A 54 14.81 -17.89 2.15
C GLN A 54 14.32 -17.06 3.33
N LYS A 55 15.25 -16.51 4.13
CA LYS A 55 14.89 -15.70 5.29
C LYS A 55 14.19 -14.41 4.89
N GLN A 56 14.78 -13.66 3.97
CA GLN A 56 14.20 -12.41 3.48
C GLN A 56 12.83 -12.65 2.84
N PHE A 57 12.68 -13.73 2.08
CA PHE A 57 11.44 -14.14 1.45
C PHE A 57 10.35 -14.49 2.45
N VAL A 58 10.64 -15.35 3.43
CA VAL A 58 9.69 -15.74 4.48
C VAL A 58 9.35 -14.56 5.40
N ASP A 59 10.30 -13.67 5.67
CA ASP A 59 10.03 -12.46 6.46
C ASP A 59 9.08 -11.49 5.70
N ALA A 60 9.13 -11.48 4.36
CA ALA A 60 8.27 -10.63 3.53
C ALA A 60 6.88 -11.25 3.28
N HIS A 61 6.80 -12.56 3.00
CA HIS A 61 5.59 -13.21 2.47
C HIS A 61 5.10 -14.41 3.29
N GLY A 62 5.89 -14.88 4.27
CA GLY A 62 5.60 -16.12 5.00
C GLY A 62 4.35 -16.08 5.88
N SER A 63 3.74 -14.91 6.09
CA SER A 63 2.47 -14.77 6.81
C SER A 63 1.29 -15.38 6.07
N GLU A 64 1.39 -15.64 4.76
CA GLU A 64 0.32 -16.29 3.98
C GLU A 64 0.12 -17.76 4.35
N VAL A 65 1.16 -18.40 4.89
CA VAL A 65 1.15 -19.82 5.31
C VAL A 65 1.33 -20.00 6.82
N THR A 66 1.47 -18.90 7.58
CA THR A 66 1.89 -18.95 8.98
C THR A 66 0.97 -18.16 9.90
N PHE A 67 0.45 -18.85 10.92
CA PHE A 67 -0.22 -18.23 12.05
C PHE A 67 0.76 -17.88 13.19
N SER A 68 0.75 -16.64 13.64
CA SER A 68 1.45 -16.23 14.87
C SER A 68 0.56 -16.48 16.09
N ALA A 69 1.05 -17.19 17.10
CA ALA A 69 0.30 -17.45 18.32
C ALA A 69 -0.19 -16.17 19.05
N HIS A 70 0.39 -14.99 18.75
CA HIS A 70 -0.08 -13.70 19.27
C HIS A 70 -1.33 -13.18 18.58
N GLN A 71 -1.57 -13.53 17.31
CA GLN A 71 -2.76 -13.14 16.54
C GLN A 71 -4.06 -13.69 17.14
N ALA A 72 -3.99 -14.74 17.97
CA ALA A 72 -5.18 -15.29 18.64
C ALA A 72 -5.97 -14.22 19.43
N SER A 73 -5.29 -13.24 20.04
CA SER A 73 -5.97 -12.15 20.78
C SER A 73 -6.61 -11.11 19.85
N GLU A 74 -6.01 -10.89 18.69
CA GLU A 74 -6.54 -9.98 17.66
C GLU A 74 -7.79 -10.59 17.01
N ARG A 75 -7.71 -11.86 16.62
CA ARG A 75 -8.84 -12.65 16.10
C ARG A 75 -10.01 -12.71 17.08
N TYR A 76 -9.73 -12.86 18.38
CA TYR A 76 -10.77 -12.75 19.42
C TYR A 76 -11.39 -11.36 19.48
N SER A 77 -10.59 -10.30 19.39
CA SER A 77 -11.08 -8.92 19.40
C SER A 77 -11.94 -8.60 18.19
N ALA A 78 -11.69 -9.26 17.05
CA ALA A 78 -12.54 -9.24 15.85
C ALA A 78 -13.82 -10.09 15.98
N GLY A 79 -13.97 -10.87 17.05
CA GLY A 79 -15.12 -11.75 17.29
C GLY A 79 -15.04 -13.11 16.60
N GLU A 80 -13.88 -13.46 16.04
CA GLU A 80 -13.68 -14.71 15.30
C GLU A 80 -13.39 -15.87 16.26
N TYR A 81 -12.52 -15.64 17.25
CA TYR A 81 -12.09 -16.68 18.19
C TYR A 81 -12.87 -16.65 19.50
N ARG A 82 -12.91 -17.79 20.19
CA ARG A 82 -13.70 -18.00 21.41
C ARG A 82 -12.83 -18.03 22.67
N SER A 83 -11.65 -18.65 22.59
CA SER A 83 -10.81 -18.94 23.76
C SER A 83 -9.34 -18.57 23.51
N PRO A 84 -9.01 -17.29 23.23
CA PRO A 84 -7.70 -16.86 22.74
C PRO A 84 -6.52 -17.26 23.63
N ASN A 85 -6.71 -17.18 24.96
CA ASN A 85 -5.66 -17.52 25.92
C ASN A 85 -5.35 -19.01 25.94
N VAL A 86 -6.39 -19.85 25.83
CA VAL A 86 -6.25 -21.32 25.83
C VAL A 86 -5.68 -21.77 24.48
N THR A 87 -6.16 -21.20 23.37
CA THR A 87 -5.62 -21.43 22.02
C THR A 87 -4.13 -21.08 21.95
N ARG A 88 -3.74 -19.89 22.42
CA ARG A 88 -2.34 -19.46 22.46
C ARG A 88 -1.48 -20.37 23.34
N ALA A 89 -1.98 -20.78 24.51
CA ALA A 89 -1.27 -21.69 25.39
C ALA A 89 -1.08 -23.05 24.72
N ALA A 90 -2.11 -23.60 24.08
CA ALA A 90 -2.04 -24.88 23.38
C ALA A 90 -0.99 -24.84 22.25
N LEU A 91 -1.00 -23.80 21.41
CA LEU A 91 0.01 -23.64 20.34
C LEU A 91 1.44 -23.56 20.92
N LYS A 92 1.65 -22.77 21.97
CA LYS A 92 2.98 -22.65 22.61
C LYS A 92 3.43 -23.96 23.25
N THR A 93 2.54 -24.68 23.93
CA THR A 93 2.86 -25.98 24.51
C THR A 93 3.17 -26.99 23.41
N ALA A 94 2.37 -27.06 22.34
CA ALA A 94 2.65 -27.93 21.20
C ALA A 94 4.02 -27.62 20.58
N MET A 95 4.37 -26.35 20.36
CA MET A 95 5.68 -25.99 19.80
C MET A 95 6.86 -26.36 20.73
N ARG A 96 6.65 -26.32 22.05
CA ARG A 96 7.69 -26.64 23.03
C ARG A 96 7.84 -28.14 23.28
N GLU A 97 6.74 -28.86 23.35
CA GLU A 97 6.66 -30.26 23.77
C GLU A 97 6.37 -31.23 22.61
N GLY A 98 6.13 -30.71 21.41
CA GLY A 98 5.75 -31.44 20.20
C GLY A 98 4.25 -31.70 20.07
N SER A 99 3.51 -31.79 21.18
CA SER A 99 2.06 -31.97 21.16
C SER A 99 1.37 -31.56 22.46
N VAL A 100 0.06 -31.33 22.41
CA VAL A 100 -0.80 -31.06 23.58
C VAL A 100 -2.23 -31.55 23.34
N THR A 101 -2.89 -31.99 24.40
CA THR A 101 -4.34 -32.25 24.39
C THR A 101 -5.10 -31.06 24.98
N VAL A 102 -6.16 -30.64 24.30
CA VAL A 102 -6.97 -29.47 24.65
C VAL A 102 -8.39 -29.92 24.97
N ASP A 103 -8.93 -29.52 26.12
CA ASP A 103 -10.30 -29.85 26.54
C ASP A 103 -11.32 -28.75 26.26
N ASP A 104 -10.87 -27.50 26.17
CA ASP A 104 -11.74 -26.35 25.97
C ASP A 104 -12.38 -26.34 24.57
N ALA A 105 -13.71 -26.38 24.51
CA ALA A 105 -14.45 -26.47 23.26
C ALA A 105 -14.26 -25.23 22.36
N GLY A 106 -14.04 -24.06 22.96
CA GLY A 106 -13.74 -22.83 22.21
C GLY A 106 -12.37 -22.93 21.54
N ALA A 107 -11.35 -23.33 22.28
CA ALA A 107 -10.00 -23.48 21.76
C ALA A 107 -9.92 -24.57 20.69
N ARG A 108 -10.61 -25.70 20.87
CA ARG A 108 -10.72 -26.75 19.83
C ARG A 108 -11.31 -26.24 18.52
N ALA A 109 -12.24 -25.28 18.59
CA ALA A 109 -12.81 -24.67 17.40
C ALA A 109 -11.82 -23.68 16.76
N ASP A 110 -11.22 -22.81 17.56
CA ASP A 110 -10.21 -21.85 17.09
C ASP A 110 -9.01 -22.57 16.44
N LEU A 111 -8.50 -23.64 17.05
CA LEU A 111 -7.36 -24.43 16.54
C LEU A 111 -7.65 -25.13 15.21
N ARG A 112 -8.90 -25.57 14.99
CA ARG A 112 -9.30 -26.17 13.71
C ARG A 112 -9.38 -25.14 12.59
N GLU A 113 -9.78 -23.92 12.93
CA GLU A 113 -9.81 -22.81 11.99
C GLU A 113 -8.38 -22.42 11.60
N ILE A 114 -7.48 -22.28 12.58
CA ILE A 114 -6.05 -22.05 12.33
C ILE A 114 -5.47 -23.15 11.42
N ALA A 115 -5.71 -24.42 11.73
CA ALA A 115 -5.17 -25.52 10.92
C ALA A 115 -5.83 -25.68 9.54
N ALA A 116 -6.94 -24.99 9.27
CA ALA A 116 -7.58 -24.97 7.96
C ALA A 116 -6.98 -23.89 7.06
N ASP A 117 -6.57 -22.77 7.65
CA ASP A 117 -6.09 -21.59 6.92
C ASP A 117 -4.56 -21.51 6.88
N ASP A 118 -3.87 -22.05 7.89
CA ASP A 118 -2.43 -21.93 8.07
C ASP A 118 -1.75 -23.30 8.20
N GLU A 119 -0.67 -23.52 7.44
CA GLU A 119 0.14 -24.75 7.53
C GLU A 119 1.14 -24.69 8.69
N PHE A 120 1.66 -23.50 9.00
CA PHE A 120 2.70 -23.29 9.99
C PHE A 120 2.22 -22.41 11.15
N VAL A 121 2.85 -22.59 12.31
CA VAL A 121 2.70 -21.72 13.48
C VAL A 121 4.06 -21.21 13.95
N ARG A 122 4.08 -19.98 14.47
CA ARG A 122 5.26 -19.38 15.10
C ARG A 122 4.92 -18.56 16.34
N ASP A 123 5.93 -18.28 17.15
CA ASP A 123 5.82 -17.37 18.30
C ASP A 123 6.54 -16.04 18.01
N ALA A 124 5.93 -15.19 17.17
CA ALA A 124 6.58 -13.99 16.62
C ALA A 124 7.22 -13.04 17.64
N TYR A 125 6.70 -12.98 18.87
CA TYR A 125 7.23 -12.14 19.97
C TYR A 125 7.55 -12.91 21.25
N GLY A 126 7.70 -14.23 21.18
CA GLY A 126 7.98 -15.05 22.37
C GLY A 126 9.37 -15.66 22.39
N ASP A 127 9.54 -16.66 23.25
CA ASP A 127 10.79 -17.36 23.53
C ASP A 127 11.03 -18.56 22.60
N ILE A 128 10.02 -18.97 21.82
CA ILE A 128 10.08 -20.13 20.94
C ILE A 128 10.50 -19.67 19.55
N ALA A 129 11.73 -20.01 19.16
CA ALA A 129 12.28 -19.65 17.86
C ALA A 129 11.90 -20.68 16.78
N GLY A 130 11.69 -20.18 15.55
CA GLY A 130 11.44 -21.00 14.37
C GLY A 130 9.97 -21.11 14.00
N TYR A 131 9.73 -21.92 12.98
CA TYR A 131 8.41 -22.24 12.44
C TYR A 131 8.09 -23.68 12.74
N TYR A 132 6.82 -24.00 12.95
CA TYR A 132 6.40 -25.35 13.27
C TYR A 132 5.22 -25.72 12.39
N ARG A 133 5.31 -26.85 11.68
CA ARG A 133 4.17 -27.39 10.93
C ARG A 133 3.09 -27.79 11.93
N LEU A 134 1.90 -27.24 11.76
CA LEU A 134 0.76 -27.48 12.62
C LEU A 134 -0.03 -28.68 12.13
N SER A 135 -0.41 -29.56 13.04
CA SER A 135 -1.49 -30.52 12.77
C SER A 135 -2.46 -30.56 13.93
N VAL A 136 -3.75 -30.58 13.58
CA VAL A 136 -4.85 -30.57 14.54
C VAL A 136 -5.76 -31.76 14.24
N GLU A 137 -5.79 -32.69 15.18
CA GLU A 137 -6.47 -33.97 15.08
C GLU A 137 -7.59 -34.08 16.13
N GLU A 138 -8.33 -35.18 16.09
CA GLU A 138 -9.36 -35.51 17.10
C GLU A 138 -10.38 -34.38 17.30
N ASN A 139 -10.83 -33.75 16.19
CA ASN A 139 -11.77 -32.63 16.22
C ASN A 139 -11.29 -31.43 17.07
N GLY A 140 -9.99 -31.13 17.00
CA GLY A 140 -9.38 -29.99 17.68
C GLY A 140 -8.76 -30.32 19.03
N SER A 141 -8.96 -31.54 19.56
CA SER A 141 -8.46 -31.90 20.89
C SER A 141 -7.00 -32.27 20.91
N LEU A 142 -6.41 -32.75 19.81
CA LEU A 142 -4.99 -33.09 19.75
C LEU A 142 -4.28 -32.13 18.81
N VAL A 143 -3.34 -31.34 19.34
CA VAL A 143 -2.53 -30.40 18.57
C VAL A 143 -1.10 -30.89 18.56
N ARG A 144 -0.47 -30.97 17.39
CA ARG A 144 0.96 -31.23 17.25
C ARG A 144 1.61 -30.09 16.51
N ALA A 145 2.86 -29.81 16.87
CA ALA A 145 3.67 -28.81 16.21
C ALA A 145 5.08 -29.38 16.01
N GLU A 146 5.41 -29.66 14.76
CA GLU A 146 6.70 -30.24 14.38
C GLU A 146 7.62 -29.15 13.86
N ASN A 147 8.87 -29.11 14.33
CA ASN A 147 9.80 -28.06 13.90
C ASN A 147 10.01 -28.12 12.37
N GLY A 148 9.62 -27.05 11.69
CA GLY A 148 9.81 -26.87 10.25
C GLY A 148 11.10 -26.09 10.00
N SER A 149 11.92 -26.59 9.08
CA SER A 149 13.08 -25.86 8.61
C SER A 149 12.65 -24.69 7.72
N LEU A 150 13.49 -23.65 7.66
CA LEU A 150 13.17 -22.43 6.93
C LEU A 150 12.93 -22.67 5.43
N ASP A 151 13.65 -23.62 4.83
CA ASP A 151 13.47 -24.03 3.43
C ASP A 151 12.08 -24.61 3.18
N VAL A 152 11.52 -25.35 4.13
CA VAL A 152 10.16 -25.92 3.99
C VAL A 152 9.12 -24.81 4.00
N VAL A 153 9.26 -23.82 4.87
CA VAL A 153 8.35 -22.66 4.93
C VAL A 153 8.49 -21.79 3.68
N ALA A 154 9.73 -21.55 3.23
CA ALA A 154 10.00 -20.78 2.02
C ALA A 154 9.40 -21.45 0.78
N ASN A 155 9.53 -22.78 0.66
CA ASN A 155 8.93 -23.54 -0.43
C ASN A 155 7.39 -23.51 -0.37
N ALA A 156 6.78 -23.73 0.80
CA ALA A 156 5.33 -23.66 0.94
C ALA A 156 4.78 -22.26 0.59
N THR A 157 5.47 -21.20 1.02
CA THR A 157 5.14 -19.82 0.64
C THR A 157 5.27 -19.63 -0.89
N ALA A 158 6.35 -20.12 -1.49
CA ALA A 158 6.56 -20.04 -2.94
C ALA A 158 5.53 -20.86 -3.74
N GLU A 159 5.02 -21.96 -3.20
CA GLU A 159 3.99 -22.77 -3.86
C GLU A 159 2.64 -22.05 -3.96
N GLN A 160 2.33 -21.13 -3.04
CA GLN A 160 1.13 -20.29 -3.12
C GLN A 160 1.26 -19.13 -4.12
N ALA A 161 2.48 -18.77 -4.52
CA ALA A 161 2.73 -17.64 -5.38
C ALA A 161 2.07 -17.83 -6.77
N PRO A 162 1.31 -16.84 -7.27
CA PRO A 162 0.69 -16.92 -8.57
C PRO A 162 1.71 -17.10 -9.70
N ARG A 163 1.32 -17.85 -10.73
CA ARG A 163 2.10 -18.03 -11.96
C ARG A 163 1.80 -16.89 -12.93
N TYR A 164 2.84 -16.17 -13.35
CA TYR A 164 2.75 -15.05 -14.29
C TYR A 164 1.99 -15.43 -15.57
N GLU A 165 2.20 -16.64 -16.08
CA GLU A 165 1.59 -17.14 -17.31
C GLU A 165 0.07 -17.35 -17.19
N GLU A 166 -0.44 -17.49 -15.96
CA GLU A 166 -1.87 -17.65 -15.66
C GLU A 166 -2.57 -16.30 -15.42
N LEU A 167 -1.80 -15.24 -15.22
CA LEU A 167 -2.32 -13.88 -15.05
C LEU A 167 -2.89 -13.34 -16.37
N SER A 168 -3.88 -12.45 -16.26
CA SER A 168 -4.41 -11.73 -17.42
C SER A 168 -3.34 -10.80 -18.03
N ALA A 169 -3.51 -10.45 -19.31
CA ALA A 169 -2.62 -9.50 -19.98
C ALA A 169 -2.55 -8.11 -19.32
N GLY A 170 -3.54 -7.75 -18.49
CA GLY A 170 -3.50 -6.53 -17.68
C GLY A 170 -2.55 -6.64 -16.50
N GLU A 171 -2.68 -7.72 -15.74
CA GLU A 171 -1.89 -8.03 -14.55
C GLU A 171 -0.43 -8.30 -14.93
N GLN A 172 -0.20 -9.08 -15.99
CA GLN A 172 1.12 -9.31 -16.57
C GLN A 172 1.86 -8.00 -16.88
N ARG A 173 1.18 -7.02 -17.49
CA ARG A 173 1.76 -5.71 -17.77
C ARG A 173 2.11 -4.91 -16.50
N THR A 174 1.33 -5.06 -15.43
CA THR A 174 1.66 -4.44 -14.12
C THR A 174 2.92 -5.07 -13.55
N ILE A 175 3.01 -6.41 -13.54
CA ILE A 175 4.18 -7.15 -13.09
C ILE A 175 5.43 -6.81 -13.91
N ASP A 176 5.32 -6.79 -15.24
CA ASP A 176 6.41 -6.39 -16.13
C ASP A 176 6.92 -4.99 -15.77
N ARG A 177 6.03 -4.02 -15.57
CA ARG A 177 6.42 -2.66 -15.14
C ARG A 177 7.14 -2.67 -13.80
N ILE A 178 6.70 -3.47 -12.82
CA ILE A 178 7.41 -3.59 -11.54
C ILE A 178 8.81 -4.16 -11.78
N ILE A 179 8.94 -5.30 -12.44
CA ILE A 179 10.23 -5.98 -12.67
C ILE A 179 11.18 -5.09 -13.47
N ASP A 180 10.72 -4.47 -14.55
CA ASP A 180 11.56 -3.64 -15.42
C ASP A 180 12.11 -2.41 -14.68
N ASN A 181 11.32 -1.82 -13.77
CA ASN A 181 11.72 -0.67 -12.96
C ASN A 181 12.42 -1.06 -11.64
N SER A 182 12.70 -2.35 -11.44
CA SER A 182 13.42 -2.86 -10.26
C SER A 182 14.92 -3.07 -10.50
N SER A 183 15.40 -2.81 -11.72
CA SER A 183 16.80 -3.03 -12.09
C SER A 183 17.57 -1.70 -12.22
N GLY A 184 18.82 -1.67 -11.74
CA GLY A 184 19.73 -0.54 -11.93
C GLY A 184 19.55 0.62 -10.93
N ASN A 185 19.44 1.85 -11.44
CA ASN A 185 19.31 3.08 -10.63
C ASN A 185 17.84 3.48 -10.39
N ASP A 186 16.88 2.68 -10.89
CA ASP A 186 15.46 2.97 -10.74
C ASP A 186 14.98 2.59 -9.33
N LEU A 187 14.11 3.43 -8.77
CA LEU A 187 13.64 3.32 -7.39
C LEU A 187 12.42 2.40 -7.24
N GLY A 188 12.11 1.57 -8.23
CA GLY A 188 10.89 0.75 -8.29
C GLY A 188 9.73 1.42 -9.04
N TYR A 189 8.58 0.74 -9.06
CA TYR A 189 7.39 1.15 -9.79
C TYR A 189 6.22 1.53 -8.86
N ARG A 190 5.52 2.62 -9.22
CA ARG A 190 4.27 3.04 -8.58
C ARG A 190 3.09 2.75 -9.51
N PRO A 191 2.34 1.66 -9.30
CA PRO A 191 1.17 1.38 -10.11
C PRO A 191 0.05 2.39 -9.83
N LEU A 192 -0.81 2.63 -10.82
CA LEU A 192 -2.07 3.36 -10.60
C LEU A 192 -2.98 2.57 -9.66
N VAL A 193 -3.79 3.25 -8.85
CA VAL A 193 -4.71 2.61 -7.89
C VAL A 193 -5.75 1.70 -8.55
N ASN A 194 -5.96 1.82 -9.86
CA ASN A 194 -6.89 1.01 -10.63
C ASN A 194 -6.19 0.09 -11.64
N GLU A 195 -4.86 -0.03 -11.56
CA GLU A 195 -4.15 -1.02 -12.37
C GLU A 195 -4.52 -2.44 -11.92
N PRO A 196 -4.65 -3.39 -12.86
CA PRO A 196 -4.86 -4.79 -12.50
C PRO A 196 -3.72 -5.29 -11.61
N PHE A 197 -4.05 -6.21 -10.70
CA PHE A 197 -3.13 -6.84 -9.74
C PHE A 197 -2.71 -5.99 -8.53
N VAL A 198 -2.99 -4.69 -8.50
CA VAL A 198 -2.52 -3.79 -7.43
C VAL A 198 -3.03 -4.19 -6.05
N ASP A 199 -4.25 -4.67 -5.96
CA ASP A 199 -4.86 -5.12 -4.70
C ASP A 199 -4.21 -6.39 -4.12
N GLN A 200 -3.39 -7.10 -4.90
CA GLN A 200 -2.63 -8.27 -4.46
C GLN A 200 -1.22 -7.91 -4.00
N LEU A 201 -0.76 -6.67 -4.18
CA LEU A 201 0.59 -6.27 -3.79
C LEU A 201 0.67 -5.91 -2.29
N PRO A 202 1.79 -6.21 -1.61
CA PRO A 202 2.94 -7.00 -2.07
C PRO A 202 2.62 -8.50 -2.15
N THR A 203 3.14 -9.19 -3.17
CA THR A 203 2.98 -10.65 -3.35
C THR A 203 4.17 -11.23 -4.11
N PRO A 204 4.58 -12.47 -3.83
CA PRO A 204 5.51 -13.18 -4.69
C PRO A 204 4.86 -13.55 -6.04
N VAL A 205 5.66 -13.73 -7.09
CA VAL A 205 5.18 -14.18 -8.42
C VAL A 205 6.21 -15.08 -9.06
N TRP A 206 5.79 -16.22 -9.60
CA TRP A 206 6.62 -17.03 -10.49
C TRP A 206 6.55 -16.51 -11.92
N ARG A 207 7.71 -16.26 -12.54
CA ARG A 207 7.83 -15.99 -13.98
C ARG A 207 8.73 -17.05 -14.59
N GLY A 208 8.15 -18.00 -15.33
CA GLY A 208 8.84 -19.22 -15.73
C GLY A 208 9.37 -19.98 -14.51
N GLU A 209 10.70 -20.14 -14.44
CA GLU A 209 11.41 -20.82 -13.34
C GLU A 209 12.00 -19.85 -12.32
N THR A 210 11.76 -18.55 -12.44
CA THR A 210 12.28 -17.55 -11.50
C THR A 210 11.17 -17.06 -10.59
N LEU A 211 11.39 -17.17 -9.29
CA LEU A 211 10.53 -16.59 -8.27
C LEU A 211 10.97 -15.14 -8.04
N TYR A 212 10.04 -14.21 -8.16
CA TYR A 212 10.26 -12.81 -7.80
C TYR A 212 9.51 -12.49 -6.50
N SER A 213 10.23 -11.91 -5.54
CA SER A 213 9.63 -11.31 -4.34
C SER A 213 9.28 -9.86 -4.66
N ILE A 214 8.00 -9.54 -4.78
CA ILE A 214 7.55 -8.16 -4.94
C ILE A 214 7.27 -7.57 -3.58
N SER A 215 8.01 -6.54 -3.20
CA SER A 215 7.92 -5.92 -1.89
C SER A 215 7.85 -4.39 -2.00
N VAL A 216 7.43 -3.74 -0.91
CA VAL A 216 7.43 -2.29 -0.81
C VAL A 216 8.87 -1.81 -0.61
N TYR A 217 9.40 -1.11 -1.60
CA TYR A 217 10.73 -0.50 -1.56
C TYR A 217 10.70 0.90 -0.93
N GLY A 218 9.61 1.63 -1.13
CA GLY A 218 9.51 3.01 -0.66
C GLY A 218 8.09 3.53 -0.56
N HIS A 219 7.97 4.75 -0.04
CA HIS A 219 6.70 5.46 0.09
C HIS A 219 6.83 6.87 -0.47
N VAL A 220 5.78 7.35 -1.13
CA VAL A 220 5.65 8.73 -1.59
C VAL A 220 4.42 9.35 -0.93
N ASP A 221 4.66 10.43 -0.19
CA ASP A 221 3.58 11.32 0.28
C ASP A 221 3.09 12.16 -0.90
N ASP A 222 2.08 11.65 -1.61
CA ASP A 222 1.50 12.35 -2.75
C ASP A 222 0.28 13.16 -2.29
N PHE A 223 0.38 14.48 -2.36
CA PHE A 223 -0.72 15.39 -1.99
C PHE A 223 -1.78 15.53 -3.11
N GLY A 224 -1.63 14.77 -4.19
CA GLY A 224 -2.58 14.69 -5.29
C GLY A 224 -2.57 15.91 -6.22
N PRO A 225 -3.18 15.75 -7.42
CA PRO A 225 -3.21 16.79 -8.44
C PRO A 225 -3.97 18.06 -7.99
N GLY A 226 -4.96 17.93 -7.10
CA GLY A 226 -5.70 19.05 -6.52
C GLY A 226 -4.84 20.04 -5.74
N LEU A 227 -3.83 19.57 -4.98
CA LEU A 227 -2.89 20.49 -4.32
C LEU A 227 -2.03 21.23 -5.34
N GLY A 228 -1.55 20.53 -6.39
CA GLY A 228 -0.83 21.16 -7.49
C GLY A 228 -1.66 22.24 -8.20
N GLY A 229 -2.92 21.93 -8.48
CA GLY A 229 -3.90 22.88 -9.04
C GLY A 229 -4.19 24.07 -8.13
N PHE A 230 -4.27 23.84 -6.82
CA PHE A 230 -4.42 24.89 -5.81
C PHE A 230 -3.21 25.85 -5.79
N VAL A 231 -1.99 25.31 -5.76
CA VAL A 231 -0.75 26.12 -5.78
C VAL A 231 -0.63 26.93 -7.07
N ALA A 232 -0.95 26.32 -8.23
CA ALA A 232 -1.03 27.06 -9.49
C ALA A 232 -2.09 28.17 -9.43
N GLY A 233 -3.23 27.90 -8.80
CA GLY A 233 -4.27 28.89 -8.53
C GLY A 233 -3.81 30.05 -7.66
N ILE A 234 -2.94 29.83 -6.67
CA ILE A 234 -2.33 30.91 -5.88
C ILE A 234 -1.52 31.85 -6.79
N ALA A 235 -0.72 31.29 -7.70
CA ALA A 235 0.06 32.09 -8.64
C ALA A 235 -0.85 32.93 -9.56
N VAL A 236 -1.95 32.35 -10.05
CA VAL A 236 -2.95 33.06 -10.87
C VAL A 236 -3.65 34.16 -10.05
N ALA A 237 -4.02 33.90 -8.81
CA ALA A 237 -4.62 34.91 -7.93
C ALA A 237 -3.67 36.08 -7.65
N ALA A 238 -2.36 35.81 -7.49
CA ALA A 238 -1.35 36.86 -7.35
C ALA A 238 -1.27 37.75 -8.60
N VAL A 239 -1.32 37.17 -9.80
CA VAL A 239 -1.43 37.93 -11.05
C VAL A 239 -2.72 38.75 -11.07
N GLY A 240 -3.84 38.19 -10.60
CA GLY A 240 -5.11 38.90 -10.47
C GLY A 240 -5.03 40.15 -9.60
N LEU A 241 -4.36 40.06 -8.45
CA LEU A 241 -4.11 41.20 -7.56
C LEU A 241 -3.28 42.29 -8.25
N VAL A 242 -2.24 41.91 -9.00
CA VAL A 242 -1.42 42.87 -9.76
C VAL A 242 -2.26 43.59 -10.82
N LEU A 243 -3.11 42.87 -11.55
CA LEU A 243 -3.99 43.46 -12.56
C LEU A 243 -5.01 44.43 -11.95
N LEU A 244 -5.59 44.09 -10.80
CA LEU A 244 -6.49 44.98 -10.06
C LEU A 244 -5.76 46.24 -9.58
N PHE A 245 -4.53 46.10 -9.10
CA PHE A 245 -3.70 47.24 -8.70
C PHE A 245 -3.38 48.17 -9.89
N LEU A 246 -2.98 47.59 -11.03
CA LEU A 246 -2.72 48.35 -12.26
C LEU A 246 -4.00 49.03 -12.79
N ALA A 247 -5.15 48.36 -12.73
CA ALA A 247 -6.44 48.95 -13.08
C ALA A 247 -6.75 50.17 -12.22
N ALA A 248 -6.53 50.08 -10.90
CA ALA A 248 -6.71 51.19 -9.97
C ALA A 248 -5.75 52.35 -10.27
N VAL A 249 -4.48 52.07 -10.55
CA VAL A 249 -3.48 53.11 -10.90
C VAL A 249 -3.88 53.83 -12.20
N VAL A 250 -4.24 53.08 -13.24
CA VAL A 250 -4.68 53.66 -14.52
C VAL A 250 -5.93 54.51 -14.32
N TYR A 251 -6.94 53.99 -13.65
CA TYR A 251 -8.19 54.70 -13.38
C TYR A 251 -8.00 55.98 -12.56
N LEU A 252 -7.17 55.93 -11.51
CA LEU A 252 -6.88 57.09 -10.66
C LEU A 252 -6.02 58.13 -11.38
N SER A 253 -5.09 57.70 -12.24
CA SER A 253 -4.27 58.61 -13.05
C SER A 253 -5.14 59.41 -14.02
N GLU A 254 -6.10 58.76 -14.67
CA GLU A 254 -7.03 59.37 -15.61
C GLU A 254 -7.96 60.36 -14.89
N ARG A 255 -8.51 59.96 -13.74
CA ARG A 255 -9.33 60.84 -12.90
C ARG A 255 -8.58 62.10 -12.45
N ARG A 256 -7.29 62.01 -12.11
CA ARG A 256 -6.47 63.20 -11.77
C ARG A 256 -6.23 64.11 -12.98
N THR A 257 -6.10 63.54 -14.17
CA THR A 257 -5.87 64.30 -15.40
C THR A 257 -7.14 65.06 -15.81
N ASP A 258 -8.31 64.43 -15.64
CA ASP A 258 -9.62 65.05 -15.85
C ASP A 258 -9.90 66.19 -14.85
N SER A 259 -9.46 66.07 -13.59
CA SER A 259 -9.62 67.14 -12.57
C SER A 259 -8.67 68.33 -12.72
N ALA A 260 -7.55 68.17 -13.42
CA ALA A 260 -6.51 69.20 -13.56
C ALA A 260 -6.65 70.05 -14.84
N GLY A 261 -7.52 69.65 -15.77
CA GLY A 261 -7.81 70.36 -17.02
C GLY A 261 -9.17 71.07 -17.06
N GLY A 262 -9.85 71.18 -15.91
CA GLY A 262 -11.12 71.90 -15.75
C GLY A 262 -10.95 73.27 -15.11
#